data_AF-Q8MPG0-F1
#
_entry.id   AF-Q8MPG0-F1
#
_cell.length_a   1.000
_cell.length_b   1.000
_cell.length_c   1.000
_cell.angle_alpha   90.00
_cell.angle_beta   90.00
_cell.angle_gamma   90.00
#
_symmetry.space_group_name_H-M   'P 1'
#
loop_
_entity.id
_entity.type
_entity.pdbx_description
1 polymer ?
#
loop_
_entity_poly.entity_id
_entity_poly.type
_entity_poly.pdbx_seq_one_letter_code
_entity_poly.pdbx_strand_id
1 'polypeptide(L)'
;MTAIARHYLATLVAAMACVDYATPTNVAIKAKGFTVLCGISEDFKRSHHKAAKLIVAKLGAADELETLRTDLQMHFIDTKKKPEAGHVALANLAKIKAQALRRETTTEAADFTKAVAAAALAAGKIDQTTEIFYKAADPDNNKWCITADSGDARATADAFAGCLKSNGNAALLSDVTD
;
A
#
# COMPACT_ATOMS: atom_id res chain seq x y z
N MET A 1 8.98 15.64 1.85
CA MET A 1 8.73 15.01 0.54
C MET A 1 8.89 16.07 -0.54
N THR A 2 9.91 15.90 -1.38
CA THR A 2 10.38 16.88 -2.36
C THR A 2 9.33 17.10 -3.46
N ALA A 3 9.19 18.34 -3.92
CA ALA A 3 8.20 18.83 -4.89
C ALA A 3 8.12 18.03 -6.22
N ILE A 4 9.13 17.20 -6.47
CA ILE A 4 9.29 16.32 -7.61
C ILE A 4 8.24 15.20 -7.60
N ALA A 5 7.94 14.58 -6.45
CA ALA A 5 6.97 13.47 -6.38
C ALA A 5 5.52 13.91 -6.67
N ARG A 6 5.18 15.16 -6.34
CA ARG A 6 3.87 15.76 -6.65
C ARG A 6 3.69 16.03 -8.16
N HIS A 7 4.78 16.35 -8.87
CA HIS A 7 4.73 16.58 -10.31
C HIS A 7 4.45 15.29 -11.08
N TYR A 8 5.07 14.17 -10.69
CA TYR A 8 4.82 12.87 -11.34
C TYR A 8 3.39 12.37 -11.16
N LEU A 9 2.80 12.60 -9.98
CA LEU A 9 1.43 12.17 -9.70
C LEU A 9 0.40 13.01 -10.47
N ALA A 10 0.66 14.32 -10.62
CA ALA A 10 -0.19 15.21 -11.40
C ALA A 10 -0.12 14.95 -12.91
N THR A 11 1.06 14.63 -13.46
CA THR A 11 1.20 14.29 -14.88
C THR A 11 0.57 12.94 -15.22
N LEU A 12 0.60 11.97 -14.31
CA LEU A 12 -0.02 10.65 -14.53
C LEU A 12 -1.55 10.75 -14.53
N VAL A 13 -2.13 11.56 -13.63
CA VAL A 13 -3.58 11.84 -13.60
C VAL A 13 -4.03 12.65 -14.83
N ALA A 14 -3.22 13.61 -15.29
CA ALA A 14 -3.50 14.39 -16.50
C ALA A 14 -3.40 13.53 -17.78
N ALA A 15 -2.46 12.59 -17.84
CA ALA A 15 -2.33 11.65 -18.96
C ALA A 15 -3.52 10.68 -19.05
N MET A 16 -4.11 10.28 -17.92
CA MET A 16 -5.35 9.48 -17.92
C MET A 16 -6.58 10.28 -18.34
N ALA A 17 -6.56 11.62 -18.24
CA ALA A 17 -7.69 12.48 -18.62
C ALA A 17 -7.70 12.85 -20.11
N CYS A 18 -6.57 12.72 -20.81
CA CYS A 18 -6.43 13.07 -22.23
C CYS A 18 -6.52 11.86 -23.18
N VAL A 19 -7.34 10.86 -22.87
CA VAL A 19 -7.69 9.84 -23.87
C VAL A 19 -8.75 10.45 -24.80
N ASP A 20 -8.29 11.30 -25.71
CA ASP A 20 -9.08 11.75 -26.85
C ASP A 20 -9.44 10.51 -27.69
N TYR A 21 -10.74 10.27 -27.83
CA TYR A 21 -11.31 9.18 -28.64
C TYR A 21 -11.06 9.45 -30.14
N ALA A 22 -9.84 9.23 -30.60
CA ALA A 22 -9.50 9.27 -32.01
C ALA A 22 -9.96 7.97 -32.68
N THR A 23 -11.08 8.03 -33.42
CA THR A 23 -11.58 7.08 -34.44
C THR A 23 -11.62 5.58 -34.08
N PRO A 24 -12.77 4.87 -34.19
CA PRO A 24 -12.91 3.49 -33.76
C PRO A 24 -12.15 2.55 -34.70
N THR A 25 -10.86 2.37 -34.44
CA THR A 25 -10.15 1.18 -34.84
C THR A 25 -10.53 0.14 -33.79
N ASN A 26 -11.25 -0.93 -34.18
CA ASN A 26 -11.62 -2.04 -33.28
C ASN A 26 -10.39 -2.87 -32.90
N VAL A 27 -9.33 -2.21 -32.43
CA VAL A 27 -8.03 -2.80 -32.14
C VAL A 27 -7.97 -3.00 -30.63
N ALA A 28 -7.85 -4.27 -30.23
CA ALA A 28 -7.65 -4.65 -28.84
C ALA A 28 -6.31 -4.09 -28.32
N ILE A 29 -6.32 -3.61 -27.08
CA ILE A 29 -5.10 -3.11 -26.42
C ILE A 29 -4.21 -4.30 -26.07
N LYS A 30 -2.89 -4.16 -26.26
CA LYS A 30 -1.93 -5.19 -25.88
C LYS A 30 -1.84 -5.34 -24.36
N ALA A 31 -1.81 -6.59 -23.89
CA ALA A 31 -1.69 -6.94 -22.46
C ALA A 31 -0.49 -6.29 -21.77
N LYS A 32 0.59 -6.01 -22.51
CA LYS A 32 1.79 -5.29 -22.04
C LYS A 32 1.49 -3.94 -21.37
N GLY A 33 0.47 -3.21 -21.82
CA GLY A 33 0.10 -1.93 -21.21
C GLY A 33 -0.53 -2.13 -19.83
N PHE A 34 -1.45 -3.09 -19.74
CA PHE A 34 -2.15 -3.42 -18.49
C PHE A 34 -1.26 -4.11 -17.48
N THR A 35 -0.38 -5.03 -17.89
CA THR A 35 0.64 -5.66 -17.01
C THR A 35 1.49 -4.62 -16.28
N VAL A 36 1.96 -3.59 -16.97
CA VAL A 36 2.75 -2.50 -16.34
C VAL A 36 1.91 -1.74 -15.32
N LEU A 37 0.67 -1.40 -15.66
CA LEU A 37 -0.25 -0.73 -14.73
C LEU A 37 -0.53 -1.61 -13.50
N CYS A 38 -0.66 -2.93 -13.69
CA CYS A 38 -0.87 -3.88 -12.60
C CYS A 38 0.33 -4.05 -11.69
N GLY A 39 1.55 -3.98 -12.23
CA GLY A 39 2.76 -3.88 -11.41
C GLY A 39 2.76 -2.62 -10.54
N ILE A 40 2.37 -1.47 -11.09
CA ILE A 40 2.25 -0.21 -10.32
C ILE A 40 1.17 -0.33 -9.23
N SER A 41 0.02 -0.94 -9.56
CA SER A 41 -1.06 -1.18 -8.59
C SER A 41 -0.60 -2.09 -7.45
N GLU A 42 0.13 -3.17 -7.76
CA GLU A 42 0.72 -4.08 -6.78
C GLU A 42 1.73 -3.37 -5.88
N ASP A 43 2.62 -2.55 -6.45
CA ASP A 43 3.61 -1.79 -5.69
C ASP A 43 2.95 -0.80 -4.73
N PHE A 44 1.88 -0.13 -5.16
CA PHE A 44 1.07 0.72 -4.28
C PHE A 44 0.45 -0.09 -3.16
N LYS A 45 -0.13 -1.27 -3.44
CA LYS A 45 -0.71 -2.16 -2.41
C LYS A 45 0.34 -2.63 -1.40
N ARG A 46 1.52 -3.05 -1.86
CA ARG A 46 2.64 -3.50 -1.01
C ARG A 46 3.23 -2.37 -0.17
N SER A 47 3.27 -1.15 -0.70
CA SER A 47 3.76 0.02 0.05
C SER A 47 2.92 0.30 1.31
N HIS A 48 1.61 0.02 1.27
CA HIS A 48 0.73 0.14 2.43
C HIS A 48 1.11 -0.85 3.53
N HIS A 49 1.32 -2.12 3.19
CA HIS A 49 1.68 -3.17 4.14
C HIS A 49 3.00 -2.89 4.84
N LYS A 50 4.03 -2.49 4.07
CA LYS A 50 5.36 -2.18 4.61
C LYS A 50 5.34 -1.05 5.63
N ALA A 51 4.61 0.02 5.34
CA ALA A 51 4.59 1.16 6.24
C ALA A 51 3.57 1.00 7.39
N ALA A 52 2.50 0.23 7.21
CA ALA A 52 1.69 -0.25 8.34
C ALA A 52 2.53 -1.09 9.31
N LYS A 53 3.37 -2.01 8.81
CA LYS A 53 4.33 -2.77 9.64
C LYS A 53 5.29 -1.87 10.41
N LEU A 54 5.81 -0.82 9.77
CA LEU A 54 6.70 0.14 10.43
C LEU A 54 6.01 0.87 11.59
N ILE A 55 4.75 1.32 11.39
CA ILE A 55 3.94 1.96 12.44
C ILE A 55 3.70 1.01 13.60
N VAL A 56 3.30 -0.23 13.32
CA VAL A 56 3.09 -1.26 14.34
C VAL A 56 4.38 -1.55 15.11
N ALA A 57 5.52 -1.65 14.43
CA ALA A 57 6.81 -1.88 15.08
C ALA A 57 7.21 -0.73 16.01
N LYS A 58 7.01 0.53 15.59
CA LYS A 58 7.30 1.70 16.43
C LYS A 58 6.39 1.78 17.66
N LEU A 59 5.10 1.44 17.51
CA LEU A 59 4.17 1.34 18.63
C LEU A 59 4.55 0.19 19.58
N GLY A 60 4.93 -0.96 19.04
CA GLY A 60 5.42 -2.09 19.83
C GLY A 60 6.66 -1.74 20.66
N ALA A 61 7.63 -1.04 20.07
CA ALA A 61 8.80 -0.55 20.80
C ALA A 61 8.44 0.45 21.92
N ALA A 62 7.40 1.26 21.74
CA ALA A 62 6.90 2.13 22.80
C ALA A 62 6.26 1.36 23.96
N ASP A 63 5.53 0.29 23.65
CA ASP A 63 4.91 -0.59 24.66
C ASP A 63 5.96 -1.41 25.42
N GLU A 64 7.02 -1.87 24.75
CA GLU A 64 8.16 -2.53 25.41
C GLU A 64 8.86 -1.59 26.42
N LEU A 65 9.02 -0.31 26.07
CA LEU A 65 9.59 0.69 26.98
C LEU A 65 8.69 0.97 28.20
N GLU A 66 7.37 0.93 28.03
CA GLU A 66 6.44 1.03 29.18
C GLU A 66 6.41 -0.23 30.03
N THR A 67 6.54 -1.40 29.41
CA THR A 67 6.67 -2.68 30.10
C THR A 67 7.95 -2.67 30.94
N LEU A 68 9.08 -2.28 30.37
CA LEU A 68 10.35 -2.13 31.09
C LEU A 68 10.23 -1.19 32.30
N ARG A 69 9.53 -0.06 32.14
CA ARG A 69 9.27 0.86 33.25
C ARG A 69 8.44 0.20 34.35
N THR A 70 7.39 -0.52 33.97
CA THR A 70 6.50 -1.21 34.90
C THR A 70 7.25 -2.31 35.65
N ASP A 71 8.06 -3.09 34.94
CA ASP A 71 8.91 -4.14 35.52
C ASP A 71 9.93 -3.57 36.51
N LEU A 72 10.58 -2.44 36.18
CA LEU A 72 11.46 -1.75 37.13
C LEU A 72 10.70 -1.35 38.40
N GLN A 73 9.50 -0.77 38.25
CA GLN A 73 8.68 -0.37 39.41
C GLN A 73 8.27 -1.56 40.26
N MET A 74 7.81 -2.65 39.62
CA MET A 74 7.41 -3.89 40.29
C MET A 74 8.60 -4.54 41.01
N HIS A 75 9.79 -4.53 40.41
CA HIS A 75 10.99 -5.07 41.03
C HIS A 75 11.33 -4.38 42.36
N PHE A 76 11.18 -3.05 42.45
CA PHE A 76 11.42 -2.33 43.72
C PHE A 76 10.34 -2.60 44.77
N ILE A 77 9.10 -2.79 44.34
CA ILE A 77 7.99 -3.15 45.24
C ILE A 77 8.24 -4.56 45.83
N ASP A 78 8.57 -5.52 44.97
CA ASP A 78 8.75 -6.92 45.35
C ASP A 78 9.99 -7.12 46.24
N THR A 79 11.12 -6.50 45.86
CA THR A 79 12.35 -6.58 46.64
C THR A 79 12.33 -5.73 47.91
N LYS A 80 11.29 -4.90 48.11
CA LYS A 80 11.19 -3.88 49.18
C LYS A 80 12.41 -2.96 49.28
N LYS A 81 13.19 -2.85 48.20
CA LYS A 81 14.36 -1.97 48.12
C LYS A 81 13.93 -0.59 47.65
N LYS A 82 14.58 0.44 48.19
CA LYS A 82 14.39 1.80 47.67
C LYS A 82 15.05 1.90 46.28
N PRO A 83 14.37 2.47 45.28
CA PRO A 83 14.97 2.70 43.98
C PRO A 83 16.12 3.69 44.09
N GLU A 84 17.27 3.31 43.54
CA GLU A 84 18.41 4.23 43.43
C GLU A 84 18.15 5.27 42.34
N ALA A 85 18.85 6.41 42.40
CA ALA A 85 18.67 7.51 41.45
C ALA A 85 18.82 7.07 39.98
N GLY A 86 19.73 6.13 39.69
CA GLY A 86 19.92 5.57 38.34
C GLY A 86 18.70 4.83 37.81
N HIS A 87 17.98 4.10 38.67
CA HIS A 87 16.78 3.36 38.28
C HIS A 87 15.59 4.29 38.02
N VAL A 88 15.44 5.34 38.84
CA VAL A 88 14.44 6.38 38.62
C VAL A 88 14.73 7.13 37.30
N ALA A 89 16.00 7.42 37.02
CA ALA A 89 16.42 8.04 35.77
C ALA A 89 16.12 7.13 34.56
N LEU A 90 16.39 5.82 34.67
CA LEU A 90 16.10 4.85 33.61
C LEU A 90 14.59 4.73 33.33
N ALA A 91 13.77 4.63 34.38
CA ALA A 91 12.32 4.57 34.27
C ALA A 91 11.72 5.84 33.64
N ASN A 92 12.27 7.02 34.00
CA ASN A 92 11.86 8.29 33.39
C ASN A 92 12.32 8.41 31.93
N LEU A 93 13.52 7.93 31.60
CA LEU A 93 14.01 7.90 30.23
C LEU A 93 13.14 7.00 29.35
N ALA A 94 12.79 5.80 29.83
CA ALA A 94 11.91 4.87 29.14
C ALA A 94 10.53 5.50 28.87
N LYS A 95 9.96 6.20 29.88
CA LYS A 95 8.72 6.96 29.72
C LYS A 95 8.83 8.04 28.65
N ILE A 96 9.87 8.87 28.70
CA ILE A 96 10.06 9.98 27.74
C ILE A 96 10.22 9.43 26.32
N LYS A 97 11.01 8.36 26.15
CA LYS A 97 11.22 7.70 24.87
C LYS A 97 9.95 7.06 24.33
N ALA A 98 9.17 6.36 25.15
CA ALA A 98 7.88 5.80 24.75
C ALA A 98 6.90 6.89 24.30
N GLN A 99 6.84 8.01 25.03
CA GLN A 99 6.00 9.15 24.67
C GLN A 99 6.46 9.84 23.37
N ALA A 100 7.77 9.99 23.16
CA ALA A 100 8.32 10.52 21.92
C ALA A 100 7.99 9.61 20.73
N LEU A 101 8.23 8.31 20.85
CA LEU A 101 7.88 7.30 19.85
C LEU A 101 6.40 7.35 19.48
N ARG A 102 5.50 7.41 20.47
CA ARG A 102 4.05 7.53 20.19
C ARG A 102 3.70 8.82 19.48
N ARG A 103 4.24 9.97 19.89
CA ARG A 103 3.98 11.27 19.25
C ARG A 103 4.50 11.33 17.81
N GLU A 104 5.73 10.90 17.60
CA GLU A 104 6.34 10.81 16.27
C GLU A 104 5.53 9.87 15.38
N THR A 105 5.17 8.69 15.90
CA THR A 105 4.38 7.70 15.16
C THR A 105 2.97 8.22 14.84
N THR A 106 2.30 8.94 15.74
CA THR A 106 0.98 9.53 15.43
C THR A 106 1.05 10.58 14.32
N THR A 107 2.12 11.37 14.30
CA THR A 107 2.32 12.40 13.27
C THR A 107 2.63 11.75 11.92
N GLU A 108 3.54 10.79 11.91
CA GLU A 108 3.88 10.01 10.72
C GLU A 108 2.68 9.20 10.21
N ALA A 109 1.87 8.61 11.10
CA ALA A 109 0.66 7.87 10.74
C ALA A 109 -0.38 8.76 10.06
N ALA A 110 -0.54 10.01 10.49
CA ALA A 110 -1.50 10.93 9.88
C ALA A 110 -1.10 11.30 8.43
N ASP A 111 0.18 11.61 8.21
CA ASP A 111 0.70 11.90 6.87
C ASP A 111 0.70 10.66 5.99
N PHE A 112 1.05 9.52 6.57
CA PHE A 112 1.03 8.22 5.92
C PHE A 112 -0.39 7.84 5.48
N THR A 113 -1.40 8.01 6.33
CA THR A 113 -2.80 7.68 6.01
C THR A 113 -3.29 8.42 4.77
N LYS A 114 -2.90 9.70 4.59
CA LYS A 114 -3.25 10.47 3.39
C LYS A 114 -2.55 9.95 2.14
N ALA A 115 -1.25 9.66 2.22
CA ALA A 115 -0.48 9.11 1.11
C ALA A 115 -1.00 7.71 0.73
N VAL A 116 -1.33 6.90 1.73
CA VAL A 116 -1.94 5.58 1.60
C VAL A 116 -3.28 5.65 0.91
N ALA A 117 -4.18 6.51 1.38
CA ALA A 117 -5.49 6.67 0.77
C ALA A 117 -5.38 7.08 -0.71
N ALA A 118 -4.45 7.98 -1.05
CA ALA A 118 -4.22 8.40 -2.43
C ALA A 118 -3.69 7.25 -3.31
N ALA A 119 -2.69 6.50 -2.83
CA ALA A 119 -2.13 5.38 -3.58
C ALA A 119 -3.10 4.19 -3.67
N ALA A 120 -3.89 3.92 -2.63
CA ALA A 120 -4.96 2.93 -2.66
C ALA A 120 -6.07 3.30 -3.65
N LEU A 121 -6.45 4.58 -3.71
CA LEU A 121 -7.41 5.08 -4.70
C LEU A 121 -6.86 4.93 -6.13
N ALA A 122 -5.59 5.26 -6.35
CA ALA A 122 -4.94 5.09 -7.64
C ALA A 122 -4.87 3.62 -8.07
N ALA A 123 -4.46 2.72 -7.16
CA ALA A 123 -4.46 1.28 -7.37
C ALA A 123 -5.87 0.77 -7.72
N GLY A 124 -6.90 1.15 -6.95
CA GLY A 124 -8.27 0.75 -7.22
C GLY A 124 -8.80 1.21 -8.58
N LYS A 125 -8.42 2.41 -9.04
CA LYS A 125 -8.76 2.90 -10.39
C LYS A 125 -8.08 2.08 -11.49
N ILE A 126 -6.82 1.69 -11.28
CA ILE A 126 -6.08 0.83 -12.21
C ILE A 126 -6.74 -0.55 -12.28
N ASP A 127 -7.07 -1.14 -11.13
CA ASP A 127 -7.71 -2.46 -11.03
C ASP A 127 -9.07 -2.45 -11.73
N GLN A 128 -9.90 -1.44 -11.44
CA GLN A 128 -11.23 -1.28 -12.04
C GLN A 128 -11.14 -1.11 -13.57
N THR A 129 -10.18 -0.30 -14.05
CA THR A 129 -9.98 -0.11 -15.48
C THR A 129 -9.57 -1.44 -16.13
N THR A 130 -8.66 -2.18 -15.51
CA THR A 130 -8.21 -3.48 -16.02
C THR A 130 -9.34 -4.50 -16.02
N GLU A 131 -10.17 -4.53 -14.98
CA GLU A 131 -11.34 -5.40 -14.87
C GLU A 131 -12.38 -5.11 -15.95
N ILE A 132 -12.71 -3.83 -16.17
CA ILE A 132 -13.69 -3.43 -17.20
C ILE A 132 -13.21 -3.89 -18.58
N PHE A 133 -11.94 -3.65 -18.93
CA PHE A 133 -11.39 -4.06 -20.22
C PHE A 133 -11.24 -5.58 -20.34
N TYR A 134 -10.94 -6.28 -19.24
CA TYR A 134 -10.84 -7.74 -19.23
C TYR A 134 -12.20 -8.43 -19.39
N LYS A 135 -13.24 -7.88 -18.75
CA LYS A 135 -14.62 -8.38 -18.80
C LYS A 135 -15.38 -7.93 -20.05
N ALA A 136 -14.95 -6.84 -20.69
CA ALA A 136 -15.40 -6.44 -22.03
C ALA A 136 -14.85 -7.39 -23.10
N ALA A 137 -15.25 -8.65 -23.02
CA ALA A 137 -14.93 -9.70 -23.97
C ALA A 137 -16.20 -10.46 -24.30
N ASP A 138 -16.38 -10.70 -25.59
CA ASP A 138 -17.39 -11.56 -26.17
C ASP A 138 -16.66 -12.76 -26.79
N PRO A 139 -16.40 -13.81 -25.97
CA PRO A 139 -15.65 -14.98 -26.42
C PRO A 139 -16.40 -15.75 -27.50
N ASP A 140 -17.73 -15.65 -27.57
CA ASP A 140 -18.55 -16.32 -28.57
C ASP A 140 -18.36 -15.71 -29.97
N ASN A 141 -17.98 -14.42 -30.04
CA ASN A 141 -17.72 -13.70 -31.28
C ASN A 141 -16.24 -13.36 -31.52
N ASN A 142 -15.30 -13.95 -30.77
CA ASN A 142 -13.86 -13.66 -30.83
C ASN A 142 -13.56 -12.15 -30.72
N LYS A 143 -14.28 -11.44 -29.83
CA LYS A 143 -14.03 -10.01 -29.57
C LYS A 143 -13.55 -9.82 -28.15
N TRP A 144 -12.51 -9.03 -27.97
CA TRP A 144 -11.97 -8.70 -26.65
C TRP A 144 -11.32 -7.32 -26.68
N CYS A 145 -11.33 -6.63 -25.55
CA CYS A 145 -10.63 -5.35 -25.43
C CYS A 145 -9.14 -5.51 -25.09
N ILE A 146 -8.69 -6.68 -24.63
CA ILE A 146 -7.28 -6.95 -24.30
C ILE A 146 -6.75 -8.20 -25.01
N THR A 147 -5.78 -8.01 -25.88
CA THR A 147 -5.11 -9.08 -26.63
C THR A 147 -3.77 -9.45 -25.98
N ALA A 148 -3.40 -10.72 -26.05
CA ALA A 148 -2.10 -11.21 -25.61
C ALA A 148 -0.96 -10.50 -26.37
N ASP A 149 0.23 -10.49 -25.75
CA ASP A 149 1.39 -9.83 -26.36
C ASP A 149 1.85 -10.56 -27.62
N SER A 150 1.83 -11.89 -27.59
CA SER A 150 2.07 -12.75 -28.75
C SER A 150 0.75 -13.22 -29.36
N GLY A 151 0.48 -12.78 -30.60
CA GLY A 151 -0.68 -13.19 -31.39
C GLY A 151 -1.95 -12.36 -31.17
N ASP A 152 -3.06 -12.92 -31.66
CA ASP A 152 -4.41 -12.36 -31.63
C ASP A 152 -5.34 -13.22 -30.76
N ALA A 153 -4.84 -13.64 -29.60
CA ALA A 153 -5.64 -14.35 -28.62
C ALA A 153 -6.00 -13.43 -27.46
N ARG A 154 -7.13 -13.67 -26.80
CA ARG A 154 -7.49 -12.97 -25.56
C ARG A 154 -6.40 -13.20 -24.50
N ALA A 155 -6.01 -12.13 -23.80
CA ALA A 155 -5.09 -12.24 -22.68
C ALA A 155 -5.72 -13.02 -21.50
N THR A 156 -4.94 -13.87 -20.84
CA THR A 156 -5.39 -14.61 -19.65
C THR A 156 -5.42 -13.69 -18.42
N ALA A 157 -6.25 -14.01 -17.43
CA ALA A 157 -6.32 -13.23 -16.18
C ALA A 157 -4.97 -13.21 -15.44
N ASP A 158 -4.20 -14.30 -15.55
CA ASP A 158 -2.88 -14.44 -14.92
C ASP A 158 -1.86 -13.43 -15.45
N ALA A 159 -2.05 -12.91 -16.66
CA ALA A 159 -1.22 -11.83 -17.19
C ALA A 159 -1.40 -10.53 -16.39
N PHE A 160 -2.49 -10.36 -15.65
CA PHE A 160 -2.82 -9.15 -14.91
C PHE A 160 -2.68 -9.33 -13.39
N ALA A 161 -1.74 -10.18 -12.97
CA ALA A 161 -1.36 -10.32 -11.58
C ALA A 161 -1.10 -8.94 -10.95
N GLY A 162 -1.63 -8.72 -9.73
CA GLY A 162 -1.61 -7.41 -9.06
C GLY A 162 -2.87 -6.58 -9.29
N CYS A 163 -3.53 -6.68 -10.46
CA CYS A 163 -4.84 -6.05 -10.72
C CYS A 163 -6.02 -7.01 -10.59
N LEU A 164 -5.88 -8.23 -11.09
CA LEU A 164 -6.98 -9.19 -11.23
C LEU A 164 -6.67 -10.48 -10.48
N LYS A 165 -7.73 -11.11 -9.97
CA LYS A 165 -7.73 -12.50 -9.50
C LYS A 165 -7.86 -13.44 -10.69
N SER A 166 -7.60 -14.73 -10.45
CA SER A 166 -7.78 -15.80 -11.46
C SER A 166 -9.20 -15.88 -12.05
N ASN A 167 -10.21 -15.34 -11.34
CA ASN A 167 -11.59 -15.24 -11.83
C ASN A 167 -11.90 -13.96 -12.63
N GLY A 168 -10.90 -13.10 -12.87
CA GLY A 168 -11.04 -11.86 -13.63
C GLY A 168 -11.67 -10.70 -12.87
N ASN A 169 -11.89 -10.82 -11.56
CA ASN A 169 -12.33 -9.72 -10.70
C ASN A 169 -11.13 -8.91 -10.18
N ALA A 170 -11.32 -7.64 -9.86
CA ALA A 170 -10.29 -6.81 -9.25
C ALA A 170 -9.71 -7.45 -7.97
N ALA A 171 -8.38 -7.39 -7.84
CA ALA A 171 -7.63 -7.78 -6.66
C ALA A 171 -7.72 -6.66 -5.63
N LEU A 172 -8.22 -6.96 -4.45
CA LEU A 172 -8.34 -6.01 -3.35
C LEU A 172 -6.99 -5.78 -2.68
N LEU A 173 -6.91 -4.69 -1.92
CA LEU A 173 -5.75 -4.37 -1.10
C LEU A 173 -5.39 -5.50 -0.11
N SER A 174 -6.41 -6.24 0.36
CA SER A 174 -6.26 -7.38 1.27
C SER A 174 -5.75 -8.65 0.60
N ASP A 175 -5.76 -8.71 -0.74
CA ASP A 175 -5.32 -9.89 -1.50
C ASP A 175 -3.82 -9.88 -1.80
N VAL A 176 -3.14 -8.74 -1.55
CA VAL A 176 -1.69 -8.62 -1.71
C VAL A 176 -1.02 -8.93 -0.38
N THR A 177 -0.46 -10.13 -0.26
CA THR A 177 0.40 -10.52 0.86
C THR A 177 1.86 -10.18 0.56
N ASP A 178 2.63 -9.89 1.61
CA ASP A 178 4.09 -9.68 1.51
C ASP A 178 4.84 -10.94 1.04
#